data_AF-A0A528NHX3-F1
#
_entry.id   AF-A0A528NHX3-F1
#
_cell.length_a   1.000
_cell.length_b   1.000
_cell.length_c   1.000
_cell.angle_alpha   90.00
_cell.angle_beta   90.00
_cell.angle_gamma   90.00
#
_symmetry.space_group_name_H-M   'P 1'
#
loop_
_entity.id
_entity.type
_entity.pdbx_description
1 polymer ?
#
loop_
_entity_poly.entity_id
_entity_poly.type
_entity_poly.pdbx_seq_one_letter_code
_entity_poly.pdbx_strand_id
1 'polypeptide(L)'
;RSPIPHGGKNLLHHIGLYAYRRSALEKFVAAQPSYLERAEKLEQLRALALGLTVGVAVVDFAPLGVDTPDDLQEARRRLAPQVGATS
;
A
#
# COMPACT_ATOMS: atom_id res chain seq x y z
N ARG A 1 4.53 -11.57 19.59
CA ARG A 1 3.93 -11.32 18.27
C ARG A 1 3.49 -12.67 17.66
N SER A 2 2.20 -12.84 17.38
CA SER A 2 1.74 -13.44 16.10
C SER A 2 0.66 -12.51 15.52
N PRO A 3 1.03 -11.37 14.89
CA PRO A 3 0.07 -10.34 14.51
C PRO A 3 0.26 -9.90 13.05
N ILE A 4 -0.29 -10.74 12.19
CA ILE A 4 -0.91 -10.57 10.87
C ILE A 4 -1.77 -11.85 10.77
N PRO A 5 -2.97 -11.92 10.18
CA PRO A 5 -3.71 -13.19 10.09
C PRO A 5 -2.80 -14.36 9.71
N HIS A 6 -2.65 -15.32 10.61
CA HIS A 6 -1.76 -16.48 10.46
C HIS A 6 -2.56 -17.67 9.94
N GLY A 7 -2.00 -18.42 8.99
CA GLY A 7 -2.62 -19.64 8.46
C GLY A 7 -3.74 -19.43 7.43
N GLY A 8 -3.84 -18.24 6.83
CA GLY A 8 -4.79 -17.99 5.73
C GLY A 8 -4.35 -18.66 4.44
N LYS A 9 -5.26 -19.42 3.78
CA LYS A 9 -4.99 -20.10 2.50
C LYS A 9 -4.94 -19.15 1.29
N ASN A 10 -5.43 -17.91 1.44
CA ASN A 10 -5.45 -16.87 0.40
C ASN A 10 -4.89 -15.56 0.96
N LEU A 11 -3.56 -15.45 1.00
CA LEU A 11 -2.88 -14.24 1.47
C LEU A 11 -2.91 -13.17 0.38
N LEU A 12 -3.43 -11.99 0.73
CA LEU A 12 -3.38 -10.80 -0.13
C LEU A 12 -2.24 -9.89 0.35
N HIS A 13 -1.42 -9.43 -0.59
CA HIS A 13 -0.37 -8.46 -0.30
C HIS A 13 -0.94 -7.05 -0.33
N HIS A 14 -0.76 -6.30 0.75
CA HIS A 14 -1.20 -4.91 0.82
C HIS A 14 -0.27 -4.00 0.01
N ILE A 15 -0.83 -3.26 -0.94
CA ILE A 15 -0.11 -2.23 -1.70
C ILE A 15 -0.33 -0.88 -1.01
N GLY A 16 0.75 -0.13 -0.79
CA GLY A 16 0.76 1.15 -0.06
C GLY A 16 0.11 2.34 -0.80
N LEU A 17 -0.94 2.11 -1.59
CA LEU A 17 -1.71 3.15 -2.26
C LEU A 17 -2.99 3.43 -1.46
N TYR A 18 -3.24 4.71 -1.18
CA TYR A 18 -4.39 5.12 -0.38
C TYR A 18 -5.14 6.27 -1.03
N ALA A 19 -6.46 6.26 -0.86
CA ALA A 19 -7.34 7.36 -1.20
C ALA A 19 -8.17 7.72 0.04
N TYR A 20 -8.23 9.01 0.37
CA TYR A 20 -8.93 9.50 1.55
C TYR A 20 -9.97 10.54 1.17
N ARG A 21 -11.11 10.50 1.87
CA ARG A 21 -11.95 11.70 1.99
C ARG A 21 -11.21 12.71 2.87
N ARG A 22 -11.29 13.99 2.53
CA ARG A 22 -10.62 15.08 3.27
C ARG A 22 -10.83 14.99 4.79
N SER A 23 -12.08 14.88 5.23
CA SER A 23 -12.42 14.82 6.66
C SER A 23 -11.88 13.56 7.37
N ALA A 24 -11.70 12.45 6.66
CA ALA A 24 -11.08 11.25 7.22
C ALA A 24 -9.57 11.44 7.36
N LEU A 25 -8.92 12.06 6.36
CA LEU A 25 -7.50 12.36 6.41
C LEU A 25 -7.17 13.32 7.56
N GLU A 26 -7.94 14.40 7.72
CA GLU A 26 -7.77 15.37 8.82
C GLU A 26 -7.85 14.70 10.20
N LYS A 27 -8.83 13.80 10.41
CA LYS A 27 -8.92 13.02 11.65
C LYS A 27 -7.74 12.07 11.84
N PHE A 28 -7.30 11.41 10.77
CA PHE A 28 -6.23 10.43 10.82
C PHE A 28 -4.87 11.06 11.17
N VAL A 29 -4.55 12.22 10.59
CA VAL A 29 -3.28 12.92 10.84
C VAL A 29 -3.23 13.62 12.20
N ALA A 30 -4.39 14.03 12.74
CA ALA A 30 -4.47 14.65 14.07
C ALA A 30 -4.36 13.64 15.23
N ALA A 31 -4.52 12.35 14.95
CA ALA A 31 -4.52 11.31 15.95
C ALA A 31 -3.11 10.87 16.37
N GLN A 32 -2.97 10.53 17.64
CA GLN A 32 -1.75 9.90 18.15
C GLN A 32 -1.59 8.47 17.60
N PRO A 33 -0.35 7.97 17.45
CA PRO A 33 -0.13 6.60 17.06
C PRO A 33 -0.86 5.59 17.95
N SER A 34 -1.53 4.61 17.34
CA SER A 34 -2.24 3.58 18.11
C SER A 34 -1.28 2.57 18.72
N TYR A 35 -1.75 1.80 19.71
CA TYR A 35 -0.94 0.71 20.28
C TYR A 35 -0.49 -0.29 19.20
N LEU A 36 -1.44 -0.74 18.35
CA LEU A 36 -1.16 -1.73 17.32
C LEU A 36 -0.31 -1.16 16.17
N GLU A 37 -0.48 0.11 15.81
CA GLU A 37 0.43 0.77 14.87
C GLU A 37 1.87 0.69 15.34
N ARG A 38 2.15 1.04 16.61
CA ARG A 38 3.51 0.96 17.16
C ARG A 38 3.99 -0.48 17.28
N ALA A 39 3.11 -1.37 17.75
CA ALA A 39 3.43 -2.77 17.95
C ALA A 39 3.79 -3.45 16.64
N GLU A 40 3.10 -3.14 15.53
CA GLU A 40 3.27 -3.77 14.22
C GLU A 40 4.10 -2.99 13.21
N LYS A 41 4.29 -1.68 13.43
CA LYS A 41 4.81 -0.70 12.46
C LYS A 41 3.92 -0.55 11.22
N LEU A 42 2.60 -0.51 11.44
CA LEU A 42 1.57 -0.43 10.39
C LEU A 42 0.60 0.72 10.67
N GLU A 43 0.77 1.84 9.97
CA GLU A 43 -0.03 3.07 10.18
C GLU A 43 -1.53 2.88 9.94
N GLN A 44 -1.92 2.01 9.00
CA GLN A 44 -3.32 1.74 8.70
C GLN A 44 -4.09 1.17 9.91
N LEU A 45 -3.39 0.60 10.91
CA LEU A 45 -4.02 0.14 12.14
C LEU A 45 -4.53 1.28 13.01
N ARG A 46 -3.96 2.50 12.89
CA ARG A 46 -4.52 3.70 13.54
C ARG A 46 -5.85 4.10 12.93
N ALA A 47 -6.04 3.94 11.62
CA ALA A 47 -7.32 4.23 10.99
C ALA A 47 -8.42 3.32 11.56
N LEU A 48 -8.12 2.02 11.72
CA LEU A 48 -9.04 1.06 12.35
C LEU A 48 -9.30 1.40 13.83
N ALA A 49 -8.27 1.78 14.59
CA ALA A 49 -8.42 2.18 15.99
C ALA A 49 -9.29 3.44 16.17
N LEU A 50 -9.30 4.35 15.18
CA LEU A 50 -10.16 5.52 15.14
C LEU A 50 -11.60 5.20 14.69
N GLY A 51 -11.92 3.94 14.39
CA GLY A 51 -13.21 3.54 13.86
C GLY A 51 -13.45 3.96 12.40
N LEU A 52 -12.40 4.32 11.66
CA LEU A 52 -12.52 4.60 10.23
C LEU A 52 -12.69 3.29 9.46
N THR A 53 -13.59 3.29 8.49
CA THR A 53 -13.75 2.18 7.56
C THR A 53 -12.67 2.24 6.48
N VAL A 54 -11.97 1.13 6.26
CA VAL A 54 -10.98 0.98 5.19
C VAL A 54 -11.58 0.10 4.09
N GLY A 55 -11.91 0.69 2.95
CA GLY A 55 -12.25 -0.05 1.74
C GLY A 55 -10.99 -0.57 1.06
N VAL A 56 -11.06 -1.77 0.49
CA VAL A 56 -9.95 -2.38 -0.26
C VAL A 56 -10.46 -2.91 -1.59
N ALA A 57 -9.62 -2.83 -2.62
CA ALA A 57 -9.84 -3.44 -3.93
C ALA A 57 -8.69 -4.40 -4.24
N VAL A 58 -9.01 -5.54 -4.82
CA VAL A 58 -8.00 -6.50 -5.31
C VAL A 58 -7.64 -6.13 -6.73
N VAL A 59 -6.35 -6.16 -7.03
CA VAL A 59 -5.80 -5.87 -8.37
C VAL A 59 -4.91 -7.04 -8.81
N ASP A 60 -4.83 -7.26 -10.12
CA ASP A 60 -4.09 -8.40 -10.68
C ASP A 60 -2.57 -8.16 -10.74
N PHE A 61 -2.13 -6.90 -10.57
CA PHE A 61 -0.72 -6.53 -10.60
C PHE A 61 -0.37 -5.52 -9.51
N ALA A 62 0.84 -5.66 -8.96
CA ALA A 62 1.42 -4.66 -8.08
C ALA A 62 2.25 -3.65 -8.91
N PRO A 63 2.18 -2.34 -8.60
CA PRO A 63 3.09 -1.36 -9.17
C PRO A 63 4.55 -1.72 -8.87
N LEU A 64 5.45 -1.44 -9.80
CA LEU A 64 6.89 -1.56 -9.56
C LEU A 64 7.31 -0.45 -8.58
N GLY A 65 7.71 -0.82 -7.37
CA GLY A 65 8.49 0.04 -6.48
C GLY A 65 9.91 0.17 -7.01
N VAL A 66 10.50 1.36 -6.90
CA VAL A 66 11.90 1.60 -7.30
C VAL A 66 12.71 1.89 -6.05
N ASP A 67 13.25 0.83 -5.45
CA ASP A 67 14.01 0.91 -4.19
C ASP A 67 15.50 0.63 -4.40
N THR A 68 15.87 0.00 -5.52
CA THR A 68 17.25 -0.35 -5.88
C THR A 68 17.66 0.19 -7.27
N PRO A 69 18.97 0.27 -7.57
CA PRO A 69 19.44 0.63 -8.92
C PRO A 69 18.93 -0.30 -10.02
N ASP A 70 18.66 -1.56 -9.71
CA ASP A 70 18.14 -2.54 -10.68
C ASP A 70 16.66 -2.31 -10.96
N ASP A 71 15.87 -1.97 -9.94
CA ASP A 71 14.47 -1.55 -10.12
C ASP A 71 14.36 -0.32 -11.02
N LEU A 72 15.31 0.62 -10.89
CA LEU A 72 15.35 1.81 -11.73
C LEU A 72 15.63 1.46 -13.19
N GLN A 73 16.55 0.53 -13.45
CA GLN A 73 16.83 0.05 -14.80
C GLN A 73 15.59 -0.64 -15.39
N GLU A 74 14.89 -1.44 -14.60
CA GLU A 74 13.66 -2.10 -15.02
C GLU A 74 12.53 -1.10 -15.30
N ALA A 75 12.33 -0.10 -14.43
CA ALA A 75 11.36 0.96 -14.65
C ALA A 75 11.63 1.71 -15.95
N ARG A 76 12.91 2.01 -16.23
CA ARG A 76 13.34 2.64 -17.50
C ARG A 76 13.02 1.77 -18.72
N ARG A 77 13.24 0.46 -18.64
CA ARG A 77 12.88 -0.48 -19.73
C ARG A 77 11.37 -0.46 -20.00
N ARG A 78 10.54 -0.43 -18.96
CA ARG A 78 9.06 -0.41 -19.10
C ARG A 78 8.50 0.90 -19.65
N LEU A 79 9.17 2.01 -19.36
CA LEU A 79 8.76 3.35 -19.81
C LEU A 79 9.37 3.74 -21.17
N ALA A 80 10.33 2.96 -21.68
CA ALA A 80 10.93 3.23 -22.98
C ALA A 80 9.83 3.19 -24.06
N PRO A 81 9.76 4.21 -24.95
CA PRO A 81 8.79 4.20 -26.04
C PRO A 81 8.99 2.94 -26.89
N GLN A 82 7.90 2.23 -27.18
CA GLN A 82 7.95 1.09 -28.08
C GLN A 82 8.24 1.61 -29.50
N VAL A 83 9.50 1.58 -29.90
CA VAL A 83 9.90 1.88 -31.28
C VAL A 83 9.53 0.67 -32.13
N GLY A 84 8.33 0.70 -32.73
CA GLY A 84 7.96 -0.23 -33.80
C GLY A 84 6.50 -0.67 -33.83
N ALA A 85 5.61 0.16 -34.39
CA ALA A 85 4.43 -0.29 -35.13
C ALA A 85 3.87 0.86 -35.99
N THR A 86 4.68 1.33 -36.95
CA THR A 86 4.13 1.96 -38.16
C THR A 86 4.52 1.05 -39.31
N SER A 87 3.52 0.31 -39.80
CA SER A 87 3.53 -0.29 -41.13
C SER A 87 3.55 0.80 -42.20
#